data_AF-A0A1R1K046-F1
#
_entry.id   AF-A0A1R1K046-F1
#
_cell.length_a   1.000
_cell.length_b   1.000
_cell.length_c   1.000
_cell.angle_alpha   90.00
_cell.angle_beta   90.00
_cell.angle_gamma   90.00
#
_symmetry.space_group_name_H-M   'P 1'
#
loop_
_entity.id
_entity.type
_entity.pdbx_description
1 polymer ?
#
loop_
_entity_poly.entity_id
_entity_poly.type
_entity_poly.pdbx_seq_one_letter_code
_entity_poly.pdbx_strand_id
1 'polypeptide(L)'
;MSQAGASLAMPAMSLSSRIRMLVAILLVVLVSEAIGSVTFAVGPGKIVLQPMLWAIFIGAVVAAVGQRMPAGAGIDTAMQTRISGYLQYALLPFLAKLGLMVGGSLPQVREAGWALVFQEFGHFFGTMAIGLPLALLLGIKREAIGATFSVGREPSLAIIGERYGMNSPEGRGVMAEYITGTVIGALFVALMAGFITSLNIFDPRSLAMGAGVGSGSMMAAGVGAIASQQTPEVAHQVAALAAAANLLTTVVGVYFTLFISLPTTIFLYGKLEPVLGRFSRAKAETAADTTAATDAPSHAVKMGFGDRLTAYAVCGLFALVGNQFGYKVPILDALPGMLIIILLVVIADLLLRVVPKLPAVAVLSLIAMTVGCPGAVPYSDQIIAAVNKVNFLPFTTVILAMAGLSILKDLPAFRKLGWKIVVVSLAANAGTFLGATMIAEFFH
;
A
#
# COMPACT_ATOMS: atom_id res chain seq x y z
N MET A 1 18.55 -16.29 26.30
CA MET A 1 18.44 -15.22 27.33
C MET A 1 17.60 -14.10 26.74
N SER A 2 16.54 -13.75 27.46
CA SER A 2 15.47 -12.83 27.06
C SER A 2 15.98 -11.40 26.89
N GLN A 3 15.97 -10.86 25.66
CA GLN A 3 15.94 -9.41 25.47
C GLN A 3 14.48 -8.97 25.41
N ALA A 4 13.90 -8.71 26.58
CA ALA A 4 12.72 -7.87 26.70
C ALA A 4 13.13 -6.46 26.26
N GLY A 5 12.96 -6.15 24.98
CA GLY A 5 13.17 -4.80 24.45
C GLY A 5 12.25 -3.83 25.19
N ALA A 6 12.85 -2.85 25.88
CA ALA A 6 12.13 -1.77 26.54
C ALA A 6 11.29 -1.02 25.49
N SER A 7 9.97 -1.22 25.52
CA SER A 7 9.05 -0.51 24.64
C SER A 7 8.89 0.93 25.15
N LEU A 8 9.10 1.91 24.26
CA LEU A 8 8.77 3.30 24.57
C LEU A 8 7.24 3.43 24.66
N ALA A 9 6.74 3.72 25.86
CA ALA A 9 5.34 4.08 26.06
C ALA A 9 4.99 5.32 25.23
N MET A 10 3.79 5.37 24.67
CA MET A 10 3.34 6.54 23.89
C MET A 10 3.45 7.81 24.73
N PRO A 11 3.90 8.94 24.15
CA PRO A 11 3.92 10.22 24.84
C PRO A 11 2.52 10.54 25.38
N ALA A 12 2.45 10.87 26.67
CA ALA A 12 1.22 11.36 27.27
C ALA A 12 0.87 12.71 26.61
N MET A 13 -0.30 12.78 25.98
CA MET A 13 -0.81 14.01 25.36
C MET A 13 -2.01 14.52 26.13
N SER A 14 -2.04 15.83 26.34
CA SER A 14 -3.21 16.55 26.86
C SER A 14 -4.44 16.32 25.95
N LEU A 15 -5.63 16.50 26.50
CA LEU A 15 -6.87 16.36 25.74
C LEU A 15 -6.93 17.34 24.56
N SER A 16 -6.45 18.58 24.74
CA SER A 16 -6.42 19.59 23.68
C SER A 16 -5.49 19.19 22.52
N SER A 17 -4.32 18.62 22.82
CA SER A 17 -3.40 18.09 21.80
C SER A 17 -4.00 16.91 21.05
N ARG A 18 -4.75 16.02 21.73
CA ARG A 18 -5.47 14.91 21.08
C ARG A 18 -6.56 15.40 20.14
N ILE A 19 -7.40 16.34 20.59
CA ILE A 19 -8.46 16.91 19.75
C ILE A 19 -7.85 17.59 18.53
N ARG A 20 -6.79 18.38 18.69
CA ARG A 20 -6.10 19.04 17.58
C ARG A 20 -5.55 18.03 16.57
N MET A 21 -4.95 16.94 17.03
CA MET A 21 -4.47 15.86 16.17
C MET A 21 -5.60 15.28 15.32
N LEU A 22 -6.74 14.96 15.94
CA LEU A 22 -7.89 14.37 15.26
C LEU A 22 -8.52 15.36 14.27
N VAL A 23 -8.65 16.63 14.65
CA VAL A 23 -9.14 17.70 13.78
C VAL A 23 -8.21 17.88 12.58
N ALA A 24 -6.89 17.87 12.78
CA ALA A 24 -5.94 17.98 11.68
C ALA A 24 -6.09 16.82 10.68
N ILE A 25 -6.18 15.58 11.16
CA ILE A 25 -6.40 14.41 10.30
C ILE A 25 -7.73 14.55 9.54
N LEU A 26 -8.82 14.89 10.22
CA LEU A 26 -10.13 15.04 9.61
C LEU A 26 -10.15 16.15 8.55
N LEU A 27 -9.52 17.30 8.82
CA LEU A 27 -9.44 18.40 7.86
C LEU A 27 -8.65 18.00 6.62
N VAL A 28 -7.53 17.29 6.77
CA VAL A 28 -6.77 16.77 5.62
C VAL A 28 -7.65 15.82 4.79
N VAL A 29 -8.38 14.91 5.43
CA VAL A 29 -9.31 14.00 4.74
C VAL A 29 -10.40 14.78 4.00
N LEU A 30 -11.07 15.70 4.67
CA LEU A 30 -12.15 16.51 4.08
C LEU A 30 -11.67 17.32 2.88
N VAL A 31 -10.54 18.02 2.99
CA VAL A 31 -10.00 18.82 1.89
C VAL A 31 -9.60 17.91 0.73
N SER A 32 -9.00 16.76 1.01
CA SER A 32 -8.56 15.82 -0.03
C SER A 32 -9.72 15.18 -0.79
N GLU A 33 -10.77 14.75 -0.08
CA GLU A 33 -11.99 14.22 -0.67
C GLU A 33 -12.79 15.30 -1.42
N ALA A 34 -12.75 16.55 -0.94
CA ALA A 34 -13.38 17.68 -1.62
C ALA A 34 -12.68 18.05 -2.94
N ILE A 35 -11.35 17.92 -3.00
CA ILE A 35 -10.60 18.10 -4.25
C ILE A 35 -10.96 16.99 -5.26
N GLY A 36 -11.14 15.75 -4.78
CA GLY A 36 -11.50 14.63 -5.63
C GLY A 36 -10.36 14.14 -6.51
N SER A 37 -10.72 13.43 -7.58
CA SER A 37 -9.77 12.93 -8.58
C SER A 37 -9.50 14.00 -9.63
N VAL A 38 -8.22 14.37 -9.81
CA VAL A 38 -7.79 15.31 -10.85
C VAL A 38 -6.91 14.56 -11.85
N THR A 39 -7.24 14.68 -13.13
CA THR A 39 -6.51 13.99 -14.20
C THR A 39 -5.81 15.01 -15.11
N PHE A 40 -4.52 14.82 -15.32
CA PHE A 40 -3.71 15.62 -16.22
C PHE A 40 -3.23 14.75 -17.39
N ALA A 41 -3.37 15.25 -18.61
CA ALA A 41 -2.75 14.61 -19.77
C ALA A 41 -1.27 15.03 -19.85
N VAL A 42 -0.36 14.06 -19.91
CA VAL A 42 1.09 14.31 -20.03
C VAL A 42 1.63 13.38 -21.12
N GLY A 43 1.80 13.92 -22.33
CA GLY A 43 2.22 13.13 -23.48
C GLY A 43 1.24 11.99 -23.78
N PRO A 44 1.71 10.74 -24.00
CA PRO A 44 0.84 9.59 -24.29
C PRO A 44 0.12 9.03 -23.05
N GLY A 45 0.49 9.47 -21.85
CA GLY A 45 -0.08 9.00 -20.58
C GLY A 45 -0.96 10.03 -19.89
N LYS A 46 -1.69 9.58 -18.87
CA LYS A 46 -2.42 10.46 -17.94
C LYS A 46 -1.88 10.28 -16.54
N ILE A 47 -1.67 11.39 -15.83
CA ILE A 47 -1.39 11.38 -14.40
C ILE A 47 -2.72 11.63 -13.67
N VAL A 48 -3.12 10.69 -12.83
CA VAL A 48 -4.36 10.77 -12.05
C VAL A 48 -4.01 10.97 -10.58
N LEU A 49 -4.25 12.17 -10.06
CA LEU A 49 -4.09 12.48 -8.65
C LEU A 49 -5.42 12.20 -7.93
N GLN A 50 -5.48 11.08 -7.24
CA GLN A 50 -6.65 10.68 -6.44
C GLN A 50 -6.65 11.37 -5.06
N PRO A 51 -7.80 11.45 -4.36
CA PRO A 51 -7.92 12.03 -3.03
C PRO A 51 -6.83 11.59 -2.05
N MET A 52 -6.48 10.32 -2.06
CA MET A 52 -5.45 9.76 -1.18
C MET A 52 -4.06 10.40 -1.39
N LEU A 53 -3.71 10.78 -2.62
CA LEU A 53 -2.44 11.44 -2.93
C LEU A 53 -2.48 12.92 -2.50
N TRP A 54 -3.63 13.57 -2.59
CA TRP A 54 -3.83 14.89 -1.98
C TRP A 54 -3.65 14.81 -0.46
N ALA A 55 -4.13 13.75 0.18
CA ALA A 55 -4.04 13.58 1.63
C ALA A 55 -2.59 13.51 2.13
N ILE A 56 -1.70 12.81 1.41
CA ILE A 56 -0.29 12.76 1.81
C ILE A 56 0.41 14.11 1.58
N PHE A 57 0.15 14.81 0.48
CA PHE A 57 0.77 16.11 0.19
C PHE A 57 0.26 17.21 1.14
N ILE A 58 -1.05 17.33 1.30
CA ILE A 58 -1.66 18.30 2.22
C ILE A 58 -1.25 17.98 3.65
N GLY A 59 -1.26 16.71 4.05
CA GLY A 59 -0.76 16.29 5.36
C GLY A 59 0.69 16.70 5.59
N ALA A 60 1.57 16.51 4.61
CA ALA A 60 2.97 16.93 4.69
C ALA A 60 3.12 18.46 4.82
N VAL A 61 2.35 19.23 4.04
CA VAL A 61 2.33 20.70 4.12
C VAL A 61 1.82 21.18 5.48
N VAL A 62 0.71 20.61 5.97
CA VAL A 62 0.13 20.93 7.29
C VAL A 62 1.12 20.61 8.40
N ALA A 63 1.82 19.49 8.33
CA ALA A 63 2.87 19.16 9.28
C ALA A 63 4.04 20.18 9.21
N ALA A 64 4.38 20.66 8.01
CA ALA A 64 5.56 21.51 7.80
C ALA A 64 5.32 22.95 8.28
N VAL A 65 4.12 23.46 7.99
CA VAL A 65 3.63 24.72 8.53
C VAL A 65 3.46 24.59 10.04
N GLY A 66 2.90 23.47 10.51
CA GLY A 66 2.69 23.19 11.93
C GLY A 66 3.97 23.23 12.76
N GLN A 67 5.09 22.71 12.25
CA GLN A 67 6.38 22.80 12.96
C GLN A 67 6.94 24.22 13.08
N ARG A 68 6.50 25.16 12.23
CA ARG A 68 6.91 26.57 12.25
C ARG A 68 6.01 27.44 13.12
N MET A 69 4.89 26.90 13.60
CA MET A 69 3.95 27.63 14.46
C MET A 69 4.43 27.69 15.91
N PRO A 70 4.00 28.71 16.69
CA PRO A 70 4.35 28.82 18.10
C PRO A 70 3.91 27.60 18.92
N ALA A 71 4.62 27.36 20.02
CA ALA A 71 4.38 26.24 20.92
C ALA A 71 2.91 26.18 21.34
N GLY A 72 2.25 25.05 21.04
CA GLY A 72 0.85 24.86 21.38
C GLY A 72 -0.16 25.27 20.30
N ALA A 73 0.26 25.65 19.08
CA ALA A 73 -0.66 25.83 17.94
C ALA A 73 -0.43 24.82 16.78
N GLY A 74 0.82 24.34 16.64
CA GLY A 74 1.22 23.44 15.56
C GLY A 74 1.04 21.94 15.82
N ILE A 75 1.51 21.14 14.86
CA ILE A 75 1.69 19.69 14.96
C ILE A 75 3.15 19.43 15.33
N ASP A 76 3.38 19.12 16.60
CA ASP A 76 4.72 18.83 17.11
C ASP A 76 5.16 17.38 16.82
N THR A 77 6.42 17.07 17.09
CA THR A 77 7.01 15.74 16.87
C THR A 77 6.32 14.64 17.69
N ALA A 78 5.77 14.97 18.87
CA ALA A 78 5.05 14.01 19.71
C ALA A 78 3.71 13.61 19.06
N MET A 79 2.97 14.58 18.52
CA MET A 79 1.77 14.36 17.72
C MET A 79 2.11 13.55 16.47
N GLN A 80 3.17 13.88 15.72
CA GLN A 80 3.57 13.10 14.54
C GLN A 80 3.90 11.64 14.89
N THR A 81 4.54 11.41 16.04
CA THR A 81 4.85 10.05 16.53
C THR A 81 3.57 9.30 16.86
N ARG A 82 2.59 9.95 17.49
CA ARG A 82 1.30 9.35 17.81
C ARG A 82 0.44 9.08 16.58
N ILE A 83 0.42 9.99 15.60
CA ILE A 83 -0.25 9.81 14.30
C ILE A 83 0.34 8.60 13.58
N SER A 84 1.66 8.45 13.56
CA SER A 84 2.34 7.30 12.97
C SER A 84 2.01 5.98 13.69
N GLY A 85 1.80 6.01 15.01
CA GLY A 85 1.22 4.87 15.71
C GLY A 85 -0.22 4.59 15.25
N TYR A 86 -1.07 5.63 15.17
CA TYR A 86 -2.47 5.49 14.74
C TYR A 86 -2.56 4.91 13.34
N LEU A 87 -1.66 5.33 12.44
CA LEU A 87 -1.51 4.80 11.09
C LEU A 87 -1.36 3.28 11.08
N GLN A 88 -0.50 2.72 11.94
CA GLN A 88 -0.29 1.27 12.02
C GLN A 88 -1.59 0.50 12.32
N TYR A 89 -2.44 1.03 13.20
CA TYR A 89 -3.70 0.41 13.59
C TYR A 89 -4.86 0.78 12.64
N ALA A 90 -4.82 1.95 12.01
CA ALA A 90 -5.77 2.39 11.00
C ALA A 90 -5.71 1.54 9.72
N LEU A 91 -4.58 0.85 9.49
CA LEU A 91 -4.43 -0.13 8.40
C LEU A 91 -5.28 -1.40 8.62
N LEU A 92 -5.70 -1.73 9.86
CA LEU A 92 -6.49 -2.94 10.12
C LEU A 92 -7.94 -2.85 9.60
N PRO A 93 -8.73 -1.80 9.87
CA PRO A 93 -10.04 -1.62 9.22
C PRO A 93 -9.97 -1.66 7.70
N PHE A 94 -8.91 -1.09 7.12
CA PHE A 94 -8.65 -1.15 5.69
C PHE A 94 -8.44 -2.59 5.21
N LEU A 95 -7.57 -3.35 5.87
CA LEU A 95 -7.34 -4.77 5.56
C LEU A 95 -8.60 -5.62 5.74
N ALA A 96 -9.42 -5.33 6.75
CA ALA A 96 -10.70 -6.00 6.94
C ALA A 96 -11.65 -5.74 5.78
N LYS A 97 -11.77 -4.49 5.31
CA LYS A 97 -12.58 -4.17 4.13
C LYS A 97 -12.06 -4.86 2.87
N LEU A 98 -10.73 -4.90 2.68
CA LEU A 98 -10.13 -5.64 1.57
C LEU A 98 -10.45 -7.13 1.65
N GLY A 99 -10.28 -7.77 2.82
CA GLY A 99 -10.62 -9.18 3.00
C GLY A 99 -12.08 -9.47 2.70
N LEU A 100 -13.01 -8.61 3.13
CA LEU A 100 -14.43 -8.74 2.79
C LEU A 100 -14.68 -8.64 1.28
N MET A 101 -14.01 -7.73 0.59
CA MET A 101 -14.08 -7.63 -0.88
C MET A 101 -13.53 -8.88 -1.57
N VAL A 102 -12.39 -9.40 -1.09
CA VAL A 102 -11.78 -10.64 -1.59
C VAL A 102 -12.77 -11.78 -1.47
N GLY A 103 -13.39 -11.94 -0.29
CA GLY A 103 -14.41 -12.95 -0.03
C GLY A 103 -15.56 -12.90 -1.03
N GLY A 104 -16.09 -11.70 -1.28
CA GLY A 104 -17.17 -11.48 -2.24
C GLY A 104 -16.79 -11.78 -3.70
N SER A 105 -15.49 -11.72 -4.02
CA SER A 105 -14.96 -11.97 -5.35
C SER A 105 -14.42 -13.38 -5.57
N LEU A 106 -14.42 -14.26 -4.55
CA LEU A 106 -13.96 -15.64 -4.69
C LEU A 106 -14.65 -16.44 -5.80
N PRO A 107 -15.97 -16.30 -6.06
CA PRO A 107 -16.61 -16.96 -7.19
C PRO A 107 -15.99 -16.54 -8.54
N GLN A 108 -15.69 -15.25 -8.73
CA GLN A 108 -15.06 -14.75 -9.96
C GLN A 108 -13.61 -15.23 -10.09
N VAL A 109 -12.89 -15.35 -8.98
CA VAL A 109 -11.53 -15.91 -8.96
C VAL A 109 -11.53 -17.39 -9.35
N ARG A 110 -12.56 -18.16 -8.94
CA ARG A 110 -12.69 -19.58 -9.30
C ARG A 110 -12.92 -19.76 -10.81
N GLU A 111 -13.61 -18.82 -11.43
CA GLU A 111 -13.84 -18.79 -12.88
C GLU A 111 -12.63 -18.27 -13.67
N ALA A 112 -11.66 -17.64 -13.00
CA ALA A 112 -10.44 -17.17 -13.64
C ALA A 112 -9.59 -18.36 -14.10
N GLY A 113 -9.21 -18.36 -15.39
CA GLY A 113 -8.37 -19.40 -15.97
C GLY A 113 -6.98 -19.48 -15.32
N TRP A 114 -6.30 -20.63 -15.48
CA TRP A 114 -4.99 -20.89 -14.88
C TRP A 114 -3.92 -19.85 -15.26
N ALA A 115 -3.97 -19.29 -16.48
CA ALA A 115 -3.07 -18.22 -16.91
C ALA A 115 -3.14 -16.99 -15.98
N LEU A 116 -4.35 -16.58 -15.58
CA LEU A 116 -4.54 -15.47 -14.65
C LEU A 116 -3.98 -15.80 -13.26
N VAL A 117 -4.13 -17.05 -12.80
CA VAL A 117 -3.58 -17.45 -11.50
C VAL A 117 -2.05 -17.50 -11.52
N PHE A 118 -1.45 -18.05 -12.57
CA PHE A 118 0.01 -18.20 -12.63
C PHE A 118 0.73 -16.88 -12.91
N GLN A 119 0.13 -15.92 -13.62
CA GLN A 119 0.76 -14.62 -13.86
C GLN A 119 1.08 -13.85 -12.57
N GLU A 120 0.37 -14.12 -11.46
CA GLU A 120 0.69 -13.54 -10.14
C GLU A 120 2.12 -13.86 -9.72
N PHE A 121 2.59 -15.09 -9.97
CA PHE A 121 3.98 -15.46 -9.70
C PHE A 121 4.95 -14.57 -10.50
N GLY A 122 4.59 -14.27 -11.76
CA GLY A 122 5.32 -13.34 -12.61
C GLY A 122 5.34 -11.92 -12.06
N HIS A 123 4.20 -11.39 -11.60
CA HIS A 123 4.11 -10.08 -10.95
C HIS A 123 5.10 -9.98 -9.79
N PHE A 124 5.06 -10.93 -8.84
CA PHE A 124 5.88 -10.85 -7.64
C PHE A 124 7.35 -11.15 -7.90
N PHE A 125 7.68 -12.26 -8.58
CA PHE A 125 9.06 -12.62 -8.83
C PHE A 125 9.75 -11.66 -9.79
N GLY A 126 9.04 -11.13 -10.79
CA GLY A 126 9.58 -10.11 -11.68
C GLY A 126 9.97 -8.84 -10.92
N THR A 127 9.11 -8.38 -9.99
CA THR A 127 9.41 -7.25 -9.10
C THR A 127 10.73 -7.45 -8.35
N MET A 128 10.89 -8.60 -7.71
CA MET A 128 12.07 -8.93 -6.90
C MET A 128 13.32 -9.15 -7.76
N ALA A 129 13.19 -9.82 -8.92
CA ALA A 129 14.29 -10.17 -9.80
C ALA A 129 14.98 -8.93 -10.37
N ILE A 130 14.23 -7.86 -10.66
CA ILE A 130 14.77 -6.63 -11.22
C ILE A 130 15.01 -5.59 -10.12
N GLY A 131 14.01 -5.32 -9.28
CA GLY A 131 14.04 -4.25 -8.30
C GLY A 131 15.08 -4.45 -7.21
N LEU A 132 15.15 -5.65 -6.61
CA LEU A 132 16.00 -5.91 -5.44
C LEU A 132 17.50 -5.82 -5.77
N PRO A 133 18.04 -6.46 -6.84
CA PRO A 133 19.43 -6.30 -7.20
C PRO A 133 19.80 -4.84 -7.50
N LEU A 134 18.93 -4.13 -8.22
CA LEU A 134 19.17 -2.72 -8.55
C LEU A 134 19.21 -1.84 -7.29
N ALA A 135 18.30 -2.06 -6.34
CA ALA A 135 18.28 -1.34 -5.08
C ALA A 135 19.58 -1.52 -4.29
N LEU A 136 20.06 -2.76 -4.19
CA LEU A 136 21.31 -3.09 -3.50
C LEU A 136 22.53 -2.47 -4.20
N LEU A 137 22.58 -2.50 -5.53
CA LEU A 137 23.64 -1.86 -6.33
C LEU A 137 23.67 -0.34 -6.14
N LEU A 138 22.50 0.29 -5.98
CA LEU A 138 22.38 1.72 -5.68
C LEU A 138 22.66 2.06 -4.21
N GLY A 139 22.91 1.06 -3.36
CA GLY A 139 23.24 1.24 -1.95
C GLY A 139 22.03 1.37 -1.03
N ILE A 140 20.84 1.02 -1.50
CA ILE A 140 19.63 0.95 -0.67
C ILE A 140 19.68 -0.38 0.08
N LYS A 141 19.59 -0.35 1.41
CA LYS A 141 19.72 -1.55 2.25
C LYS A 141 18.36 -2.09 2.64
N ARG A 142 17.97 -1.97 3.92
CA ARG A 142 16.72 -2.53 4.43
C ARG A 142 15.48 -1.91 3.79
N GLU A 143 15.56 -0.67 3.33
CA GLU A 143 14.51 -0.01 2.55
C GLU A 143 14.23 -0.75 1.24
N ALA A 144 15.20 -1.48 0.67
CA ALA A 144 15.01 -2.27 -0.54
C ALA A 144 13.95 -3.37 -0.32
N ILE A 145 13.94 -4.01 0.85
CA ILE A 145 12.92 -5.03 1.17
C ILE A 145 11.52 -4.46 1.03
N GLY A 146 11.28 -3.28 1.62
CA GLY A 146 9.98 -2.60 1.54
C GLY A 146 9.65 -2.07 0.15
N ALA A 147 10.66 -1.72 -0.66
CA ALA A 147 10.45 -1.17 -1.99
C ALA A 147 10.27 -2.23 -3.08
N THR A 148 10.76 -3.46 -2.89
CA THR A 148 10.89 -4.44 -3.99
C THR A 148 10.16 -5.75 -3.75
N PHE A 149 9.43 -5.90 -2.65
CA PHE A 149 8.58 -7.08 -2.42
C PHE A 149 7.22 -7.01 -3.13
N SER A 150 6.86 -5.85 -3.65
CA SER A 150 5.64 -5.59 -4.44
C SER A 150 5.74 -4.21 -5.08
N VAL A 151 4.79 -3.84 -5.93
CA VAL A 151 4.64 -2.48 -6.50
C VAL A 151 4.13 -1.43 -5.50
N GLY A 152 4.24 -1.71 -4.20
CA GLY A 152 3.92 -0.80 -3.11
C GLY A 152 2.50 -0.23 -3.18
N ARG A 153 1.48 -1.09 -3.21
CA ARG A 153 0.08 -0.66 -3.08
C ARG A 153 -0.37 -0.67 -1.62
N GLU A 154 -1.60 -0.28 -1.37
CA GLU A 154 -2.14 -0.15 -0.01
C GLU A 154 -2.05 -1.43 0.82
N PRO A 155 -2.29 -2.65 0.28
CA PRO A 155 -2.05 -3.87 1.03
C PRO A 155 -0.58 -4.02 1.47
N SER A 156 0.37 -3.60 0.62
CA SER A 156 1.80 -3.62 0.90
C SER A 156 2.16 -2.69 2.07
N LEU A 157 1.58 -1.49 2.12
CA LEU A 157 1.72 -0.57 3.26
C LEU A 157 1.20 -1.20 4.55
N ALA A 158 0.06 -1.89 4.48
CA ALA A 158 -0.54 -2.56 5.62
C ALA A 158 0.32 -3.73 6.15
N ILE A 159 0.84 -4.56 5.25
CA ILE A 159 1.71 -5.69 5.60
C ILE A 159 3.01 -5.21 6.26
N ILE A 160 3.69 -4.23 5.68
CA ILE A 160 4.94 -3.70 6.24
C ILE A 160 4.68 -2.90 7.52
N GLY A 161 3.61 -2.10 7.54
CA GLY A 161 3.20 -1.35 8.71
C GLY A 161 2.92 -2.24 9.91
N GLU A 162 2.26 -3.38 9.72
CA GLU A 162 2.04 -4.36 10.79
C GLU A 162 3.34 -5.05 11.21
N ARG A 163 4.11 -5.56 10.25
CA ARG A 163 5.27 -6.42 10.52
C ARG A 163 6.49 -5.68 11.05
N TYR A 164 6.77 -4.50 10.50
CA TYR A 164 7.98 -3.71 10.80
C TYR A 164 7.67 -2.35 11.44
N GLY A 165 6.46 -1.82 11.24
CA GLY A 165 6.09 -0.46 11.63
C GLY A 165 6.46 0.56 10.54
N MET A 166 5.63 1.59 10.37
CA MET A 166 5.85 2.59 9.32
C MET A 166 7.11 3.45 9.51
N ASN A 167 7.70 3.44 10.70
CA ASN A 167 8.95 4.15 11.00
C ASN A 167 10.21 3.31 10.73
N SER A 168 10.06 2.06 10.31
CA SER A 168 11.20 1.20 9.97
C SER A 168 11.80 1.58 8.61
N PRO A 169 13.04 1.14 8.31
CA PRO A 169 13.58 1.23 6.96
C PRO A 169 12.63 0.62 5.90
N GLU A 170 12.08 -0.57 6.15
CA GLU A 170 11.09 -1.20 5.27
C GLU A 170 9.85 -0.32 5.07
N GLY A 171 9.34 0.30 6.14
CA GLY A 171 8.23 1.25 6.10
C GLY A 171 8.50 2.44 5.17
N ARG A 172 9.70 3.02 5.25
CA ARG A 172 10.12 4.11 4.36
C ARG A 172 10.26 3.65 2.91
N GLY A 173 10.81 2.44 2.70
CA GLY A 173 10.92 1.82 1.38
C GLY A 173 9.56 1.66 0.70
N VAL A 174 8.60 1.04 1.39
CA VAL A 174 7.25 0.82 0.82
C VAL A 174 6.48 2.12 0.61
N MET A 175 6.66 3.13 1.48
CA MET A 175 6.07 4.45 1.28
C MET A 175 6.66 5.16 0.06
N ALA A 176 7.98 5.09 -0.13
CA ALA A 176 8.63 5.70 -1.29
C ALA A 176 8.18 5.04 -2.59
N GLU A 177 8.05 3.70 -2.59
CA GLU A 177 7.47 2.94 -3.70
C GLU A 177 6.04 3.38 -4.00
N TYR A 178 5.19 3.44 -2.98
CA TYR A 178 3.80 3.85 -3.10
C TYR A 178 3.66 5.24 -3.74
N ILE A 179 4.40 6.23 -3.20
CA ILE A 179 4.37 7.60 -3.70
C ILE A 179 4.86 7.65 -5.15
N THR A 180 6.00 7.01 -5.44
CA THR A 180 6.58 7.02 -6.77
C THR A 180 5.64 6.40 -7.79
N GLY A 181 5.15 5.18 -7.54
CA GLY A 181 4.25 4.50 -8.47
C GLY A 181 2.91 5.23 -8.66
N THR A 182 2.41 5.93 -7.64
CA THR A 182 1.17 6.70 -7.77
C THR A 182 1.37 7.99 -8.57
N VAL A 183 2.48 8.70 -8.37
CA VAL A 183 2.74 10.00 -9.04
C VAL A 183 3.17 9.81 -10.49
N ILE A 184 4.09 8.87 -10.76
CA ILE A 184 4.69 8.70 -12.11
C ILE A 184 4.54 7.29 -12.68
N GLY A 185 4.08 6.30 -11.90
CA GLY A 185 3.99 4.92 -12.35
C GLY A 185 3.04 4.72 -13.53
N ALA A 186 1.89 5.40 -13.55
CA ALA A 186 0.96 5.31 -14.70
C ALA A 186 1.59 5.81 -16.01
N LEU A 187 2.35 6.91 -15.96
CA LEU A 187 3.08 7.42 -17.12
C LEU A 187 4.17 6.44 -17.57
N PHE A 188 4.92 5.90 -16.61
CA PHE A 188 5.96 4.91 -16.89
C PHE A 188 5.38 3.63 -17.51
N VAL A 189 4.31 3.07 -16.95
CA VAL A 189 3.64 1.86 -17.47
C VAL A 189 3.05 2.12 -18.85
N ALA A 190 2.46 3.28 -19.12
CA ALA A 190 1.98 3.62 -20.47
C ALA A 190 3.12 3.61 -21.51
N LEU A 191 4.24 4.26 -21.19
CA LEU A 191 5.41 4.31 -22.09
C LEU A 191 6.01 2.92 -22.31
N MET A 192 6.20 2.17 -21.22
CA MET A 192 6.76 0.83 -21.27
C MET A 192 5.85 -0.15 -22.01
N ALA A 193 4.56 -0.23 -21.65
CA ALA A 193 3.61 -1.12 -22.30
C ALA A 193 3.45 -0.78 -23.78
N GLY A 194 3.39 0.52 -24.13
CA GLY A 194 3.37 0.96 -25.51
C GLY A 194 4.61 0.55 -26.29
N PHE A 195 5.80 0.74 -25.72
CA PHE A 195 7.06 0.33 -26.35
C PHE A 195 7.13 -1.19 -26.55
N ILE A 196 6.86 -1.99 -25.51
CA ILE A 196 6.92 -3.46 -25.61
C ILE A 196 5.89 -4.00 -26.61
N THR A 197 4.69 -3.42 -26.66
CA THR A 197 3.67 -3.78 -27.67
C THR A 197 4.21 -3.55 -29.08
N SER A 198 4.90 -2.43 -29.32
CA SER A 198 5.46 -2.10 -30.65
C SER A 198 6.53 -3.06 -31.13
N LEU A 199 7.16 -3.82 -30.22
CA LEU A 199 8.15 -4.84 -30.58
C LEU A 199 7.52 -6.09 -31.21
N ASN A 200 6.20 -6.29 -31.05
CA ASN A 200 5.46 -7.46 -31.54
C ASN A 200 6.06 -8.82 -31.09
N ILE A 201 6.64 -8.85 -29.89
CA ILE A 201 7.28 -10.07 -29.32
C ILE A 201 6.29 -10.89 -28.48
N PHE A 202 5.33 -10.23 -27.82
CA PHE A 202 4.34 -10.87 -26.94
C PHE A 202 2.93 -10.73 -27.51
N ASP A 203 2.06 -11.69 -27.20
CA ASP A 203 0.63 -11.57 -27.50
C ASP A 203 0.04 -10.38 -26.71
N PRO A 204 -0.77 -9.51 -27.36
CA PRO A 204 -1.44 -8.39 -26.68
C PRO A 204 -2.24 -8.80 -25.44
N ARG A 205 -2.78 -10.03 -25.40
CA ARG A 205 -3.53 -10.58 -24.27
C ARG A 205 -2.62 -10.88 -23.08
N SER A 206 -1.40 -11.38 -23.32
CA SER A 206 -0.39 -11.56 -22.26
C SER A 206 0.11 -10.22 -21.73
N LEU A 207 0.29 -9.23 -22.62
CA LEU A 207 0.61 -7.85 -22.23
C LEU A 207 -0.51 -7.23 -21.38
N ALA A 208 -1.77 -7.54 -21.70
CA ALA A 208 -2.92 -7.12 -20.92
C ALA A 208 -2.90 -7.68 -19.49
N MET A 209 -2.61 -8.97 -19.32
CA MET A 209 -2.47 -9.58 -18.00
C MET A 209 -1.33 -8.92 -17.21
N GLY A 210 -0.17 -8.70 -17.86
CA GLY A 210 0.95 -7.98 -17.25
C GLY A 210 0.65 -6.53 -16.88
N ALA A 211 -0.25 -5.85 -17.59
CA ALA A 211 -0.71 -4.50 -17.22
C ALA A 211 -1.60 -4.49 -15.97
N GLY A 212 -2.18 -5.63 -15.57
CA GLY A 212 -3.04 -5.80 -14.42
C GLY A 212 -2.30 -5.80 -13.07
N VAL A 213 -1.39 -4.86 -12.83
CA VAL A 213 -0.43 -4.83 -11.70
C VAL A 213 -1.04 -4.53 -10.32
N GLY A 214 -2.36 -4.61 -10.15
CA GLY A 214 -3.06 -4.26 -8.90
C GLY A 214 -3.22 -2.75 -8.67
N SER A 215 -3.18 -1.94 -9.73
CA SER A 215 -3.49 -0.51 -9.70
C SER A 215 -4.38 -0.13 -10.87
N GLY A 216 -5.58 0.37 -10.59
CA GLY A 216 -6.52 0.78 -11.63
C GLY A 216 -5.98 1.87 -12.56
N SER A 217 -5.19 2.82 -12.04
CA SER A 217 -4.60 3.89 -12.86
C SER A 217 -3.48 3.38 -13.76
N MET A 218 -2.58 2.53 -13.24
CA MET A 218 -1.49 1.95 -14.03
C MET A 218 -2.03 0.95 -15.06
N MET A 219 -3.01 0.13 -14.68
CA MET A 219 -3.71 -0.78 -15.58
C MET A 219 -4.37 0.00 -16.71
N ALA A 220 -5.16 1.04 -16.42
CA ALA A 220 -5.82 1.84 -17.45
C ALA A 220 -4.80 2.49 -18.42
N ALA A 221 -3.67 2.96 -17.89
CA ALA A 221 -2.61 3.56 -18.68
C ALA A 221 -1.91 2.54 -19.60
N GLY A 222 -1.56 1.36 -19.06
CA GLY A 222 -0.95 0.27 -19.82
C GLY A 222 -1.89 -0.30 -20.88
N VAL A 223 -3.15 -0.59 -20.51
CA VAL A 223 -4.20 -1.04 -21.44
C VAL A 223 -4.42 -0.04 -22.56
N GLY A 224 -4.50 1.26 -22.25
CA GLY A 224 -4.66 2.30 -23.26
C GLY A 224 -3.50 2.29 -24.27
N ALA A 225 -2.27 2.13 -23.78
CA ALA A 225 -1.08 2.08 -24.64
C ALA A 225 -1.05 0.82 -25.53
N ILE A 226 -1.40 -0.35 -24.98
CA ILE A 226 -1.47 -1.62 -25.73
C ILE A 226 -2.60 -1.54 -26.77
N ALA A 227 -3.82 -1.24 -26.32
CA ALA A 227 -5.02 -1.22 -27.16
C ALA A 227 -4.92 -0.24 -28.34
N SER A 228 -4.22 0.89 -28.16
CA SER A 228 -4.04 1.87 -29.24
C SER A 228 -3.27 1.35 -30.47
N GLN A 229 -2.57 0.22 -30.33
CA GLN A 229 -1.79 -0.42 -31.38
C GLN A 229 -2.46 -1.67 -31.95
N GLN A 230 -3.70 -1.97 -31.53
CA GLN A 230 -4.40 -3.22 -31.85
C GLN A 230 -5.72 -2.96 -32.60
N THR A 231 -6.30 -4.01 -33.18
CA THR A 231 -7.65 -3.91 -33.75
C THR A 231 -8.71 -3.69 -32.65
N PRO A 232 -9.89 -3.13 -32.98
CA PRO A 232 -10.96 -2.90 -32.00
C PRO A 232 -11.36 -4.16 -31.22
N GLU A 233 -11.36 -5.32 -31.87
CA GLU A 233 -11.70 -6.61 -31.25
C GLU A 233 -10.66 -7.02 -30.22
N VAL A 234 -9.37 -6.94 -30.56
CA VAL A 234 -8.27 -7.27 -29.66
C VAL A 234 -8.19 -6.26 -28.52
N ALA A 235 -8.42 -4.98 -28.79
CA ALA A 235 -8.46 -3.92 -27.78
C ALA A 235 -9.52 -4.20 -26.68
N HIS A 236 -10.70 -4.70 -27.05
CA HIS A 236 -11.72 -5.10 -26.08
C HIS A 236 -11.23 -6.28 -25.21
N GLN A 237 -10.58 -7.28 -25.81
CA GLN A 237 -10.03 -8.41 -25.06
C GLN A 237 -8.92 -7.98 -24.10
N VAL A 238 -8.03 -7.08 -24.53
CA VAL A 238 -6.97 -6.48 -23.69
C VAL A 238 -7.59 -5.80 -22.47
N ALA A 239 -8.61 -4.97 -22.65
CA ALA A 239 -9.25 -4.29 -21.52
C ALA A 239 -9.89 -5.29 -20.53
N ALA A 240 -10.59 -6.32 -21.03
CA ALA A 240 -11.23 -7.33 -20.20
C ALA A 240 -10.21 -8.17 -19.41
N LEU A 241 -9.16 -8.66 -20.08
CA LEU A 241 -8.12 -9.48 -19.43
C LEU A 241 -7.31 -8.69 -18.41
N ALA A 242 -6.97 -7.44 -18.71
CA ALA A 242 -6.28 -6.58 -17.76
C ALA A 242 -7.13 -6.29 -16.52
N ALA A 243 -8.43 -6.04 -16.70
CA ALA A 243 -9.35 -5.84 -15.58
C ALA A 243 -9.47 -7.10 -14.71
N ALA A 244 -9.55 -8.28 -15.33
CA ALA A 244 -9.58 -9.56 -14.62
C ALA A 244 -8.26 -9.82 -13.86
N ALA A 245 -7.11 -9.61 -14.51
CA ALA A 245 -5.79 -9.70 -13.89
C ALA A 245 -5.65 -8.73 -12.71
N ASN A 246 -6.02 -7.47 -12.89
CA ASN A 246 -5.95 -6.46 -11.83
C ASN A 246 -6.86 -6.78 -10.64
N LEU A 247 -8.07 -7.29 -10.90
CA LEU A 247 -8.95 -7.79 -9.85
C LEU A 247 -8.28 -8.94 -9.08
N LEU A 248 -7.71 -9.91 -9.80
CA LEU A 248 -7.03 -11.05 -9.20
C LEU A 248 -5.81 -10.62 -8.37
N THR A 249 -4.97 -9.73 -8.87
CA THR A 249 -3.82 -9.18 -8.12
C THR A 249 -4.29 -8.41 -6.88
N THR A 250 -5.40 -7.69 -6.96
CA THR A 250 -5.96 -6.98 -5.80
C THR A 250 -6.52 -7.95 -4.74
N VAL A 251 -7.10 -9.07 -5.19
CA VAL A 251 -7.79 -10.04 -4.34
C VAL A 251 -6.84 -11.08 -3.75
N VAL A 252 -6.14 -11.83 -4.61
CA VAL A 252 -5.24 -12.92 -4.22
C VAL A 252 -3.84 -12.39 -3.89
N GLY A 253 -3.41 -11.32 -4.56
CA GLY A 253 -2.06 -10.78 -4.42
C GLY A 253 -1.71 -10.33 -3.01
N VAL A 254 -2.68 -9.95 -2.16
CA VAL A 254 -2.43 -9.62 -0.74
C VAL A 254 -1.88 -10.83 0.03
N TYR A 255 -2.50 -12.00 -0.15
CA TYR A 255 -2.08 -13.23 0.51
C TYR A 255 -0.76 -13.73 -0.07
N PHE A 256 -0.61 -13.64 -1.39
CA PHE A 256 0.64 -13.96 -2.06
C PHE A 256 1.78 -13.07 -1.54
N THR A 257 1.52 -11.77 -1.40
CA THR A 257 2.48 -10.81 -0.86
C THR A 257 2.90 -11.17 0.57
N LEU A 258 1.93 -11.51 1.41
CA LEU A 258 2.14 -11.82 2.82
C LEU A 258 2.91 -13.13 3.03
N PHE A 259 2.51 -14.20 2.32
CA PHE A 259 3.01 -15.56 2.57
C PHE A 259 4.16 -15.99 1.66
N ILE A 260 4.30 -15.39 0.48
CA ILE A 260 5.29 -15.80 -0.52
C ILE A 260 6.24 -14.65 -0.83
N SER A 261 5.73 -13.51 -1.29
CA SER A 261 6.58 -12.44 -1.80
C SER A 261 7.51 -11.85 -0.75
N LEU A 262 6.96 -11.42 0.40
CA LEU A 262 7.75 -10.78 1.45
C LEU A 262 8.78 -11.74 2.08
N PRO A 263 8.41 -12.98 2.49
CA PRO A 263 9.40 -13.96 2.94
C PRO A 263 10.51 -14.23 1.92
N THR A 264 10.16 -14.33 0.63
CA THR A 264 11.15 -14.56 -0.43
C THR A 264 12.06 -13.35 -0.61
N THR A 265 11.53 -12.12 -0.58
CA THR A 265 12.34 -10.90 -0.67
C THR A 265 13.35 -10.82 0.47
N ILE A 266 12.93 -11.15 1.70
CA ILE A 266 13.83 -11.18 2.87
C ILE A 266 14.95 -12.21 2.68
N PHE A 267 14.60 -13.41 2.20
CA PHE A 267 15.57 -14.46 1.91
C PHE A 267 16.58 -14.03 0.83
N LEU A 268 16.09 -13.49 -0.29
CA LEU A 268 16.92 -13.01 -1.39
C LEU A 268 17.80 -11.84 -0.95
N TYR A 269 17.26 -10.90 -0.17
CA TYR A 269 18.04 -9.80 0.41
C TYR A 269 19.22 -10.33 1.23
N GLY A 270 18.99 -11.32 2.10
CA GLY A 270 20.05 -11.92 2.92
C GLY A 270 21.15 -12.63 2.09
N LYS A 271 20.85 -13.04 0.86
CA LYS A 271 21.81 -13.67 -0.06
C LYS A 271 22.50 -12.65 -0.97
N LEU A 272 21.78 -11.64 -1.45
CA LEU A 272 22.25 -10.68 -2.44
C LEU A 272 22.97 -9.48 -1.80
N GLU A 273 22.56 -9.02 -0.61
CA GLU A 273 23.18 -7.87 0.06
C GLU A 273 24.69 -8.07 0.31
N PRO A 274 25.16 -9.24 0.78
CA PRO A 274 26.59 -9.45 1.01
C PRO A 274 27.45 -9.41 -0.26
N VAL A 275 26.85 -9.63 -1.43
CA VAL A 275 27.53 -9.67 -2.72
C VAL A 275 27.43 -8.30 -3.41
N LEU A 276 26.19 -7.82 -3.62
CA LEU A 276 25.90 -6.60 -4.37
C LEU A 276 26.15 -5.34 -3.53
N GLY A 277 25.93 -5.40 -2.22
CA GLY A 277 26.12 -4.27 -1.30
C GLY A 277 27.59 -3.83 -1.18
N ARG A 278 28.55 -4.70 -1.54
CA ARG A 278 30.00 -4.38 -1.55
C ARG A 278 30.34 -3.29 -2.57
N PHE A 279 29.71 -3.32 -3.74
CA PHE A 279 29.92 -2.34 -4.80
C PHE A 279 29.47 -0.94 -4.40
N SER A 280 28.41 -0.85 -3.57
CA SER A 280 28.00 0.44 -3.00
C SER A 280 28.87 0.87 -1.83
N ARG A 281 29.46 -0.07 -1.07
CA ARG A 281 30.34 0.23 0.07
C ARG A 281 31.65 0.90 -0.39
N ALA A 282 32.24 0.38 -1.48
CA ALA A 282 33.43 0.97 -2.10
C ALA A 282 33.22 2.42 -2.58
N LYS A 283 31.98 2.79 -2.96
CA LYS A 283 31.61 4.16 -3.35
C LYS A 283 31.26 5.06 -2.15
N ALA A 284 30.89 4.47 -1.01
CA ALA A 284 30.57 5.19 0.22
C ALA A 284 31.82 5.51 1.07
N GLU A 285 32.85 4.67 1.02
CA GLU A 285 34.14 4.89 1.72
C GLU A 285 34.91 6.11 1.19
N THR A 286 34.66 6.57 -0.04
CA THR A 286 35.24 7.82 -0.56
C THR A 286 34.53 9.08 -0.06
N ALA A 287 33.40 8.97 0.65
CA ALA A 287 32.50 10.09 0.93
C ALA A 287 32.01 10.24 2.38
N ALA A 288 32.45 9.42 3.34
CA ALA A 288 31.89 9.48 4.69
C ALA A 288 32.91 9.19 5.80
N ASP A 289 33.75 10.19 6.08
CA ASP A 289 34.33 10.39 7.41
C ASP A 289 33.46 11.43 8.15
N THR A 290 32.24 11.04 8.53
CA THR A 290 31.44 11.63 9.64
C THR A 290 30.03 11.02 9.70
N THR A 291 29.64 10.65 10.93
CA THR A 291 28.31 10.22 11.38
C THR A 291 27.97 8.73 11.27
N ALA A 292 28.27 8.03 12.38
CA ALA A 292 27.85 6.69 12.70
C ALA A 292 26.33 6.50 12.51
N ALA A 293 25.96 5.54 11.68
CA ALA A 293 24.59 5.05 11.57
C ALA A 293 24.25 4.29 12.86
N THR A 294 23.43 4.88 13.71
CA THR A 294 22.76 4.15 14.79
C THR A 294 21.71 3.24 14.16
N ASP A 295 22.03 1.95 14.07
CA ASP A 295 21.08 0.85 13.98
C ASP A 295 20.21 0.84 15.26
N ALA A 296 19.22 1.74 15.32
CA ALA A 296 18.20 1.67 16.35
C ALA A 296 17.16 0.61 15.94
N PRO A 297 16.82 -0.37 16.80
CA PRO A 297 15.73 -1.29 16.54
C PRO A 297 14.44 -0.49 16.33
N SER A 298 13.73 -0.77 15.23
CA SER A 298 12.39 -0.22 14.98
C SER A 298 11.40 -0.84 15.97
N HIS A 299 11.33 -0.29 17.17
CA HIS A 299 10.29 -0.64 18.12
C HIS A 299 8.96 -0.11 17.58
N ALA A 300 8.14 -1.01 17.02
CA ALA A 300 6.72 -0.74 16.84
C ALA A 300 6.16 -0.26 18.19
N VAL A 301 5.67 0.97 18.23
CA VAL A 301 5.10 1.56 19.45
C VAL A 301 3.81 0.80 19.75
N LYS A 302 3.88 -0.17 20.67
CA LYS A 302 2.71 -0.95 21.08
C LYS A 302 1.75 -0.06 21.84
N MET A 303 0.58 0.19 21.26
CA MET A 303 -0.48 0.93 21.94
C MET A 303 -1.26 0.06 22.92
N GLY A 304 -1.67 0.68 24.04
CA GLY A 304 -2.66 0.09 24.93
C GLY A 304 -3.97 -0.19 24.18
N PHE A 305 -4.77 -1.13 24.69
CA PHE A 305 -6.02 -1.51 24.01
C PHE A 305 -6.98 -0.34 23.77
N GLY A 306 -7.14 0.56 24.73
CA GLY A 306 -8.00 1.74 24.57
C GLY A 306 -7.53 2.66 23.44
N ASP A 307 -6.22 2.86 23.31
CA ASP A 307 -5.66 3.65 22.20
C ASP A 307 -5.83 2.97 20.85
N ARG A 308 -5.73 1.63 20.79
CA ARG A 308 -6.00 0.84 19.57
C ARG A 308 -7.46 0.94 19.15
N LEU A 309 -8.39 0.77 20.09
CA LEU A 309 -9.82 0.92 19.83
C LEU A 309 -10.16 2.33 19.33
N THR A 310 -9.50 3.34 19.91
CA THR A 310 -9.61 4.72 19.45
C THR A 310 -9.10 4.87 18.01
N ALA A 311 -7.97 4.26 17.65
CA ALA A 311 -7.45 4.30 16.29
C ALA A 311 -8.40 3.63 15.28
N TYR A 312 -9.01 2.49 15.64
CA TYR A 312 -10.01 1.83 14.78
C TYR A 312 -11.25 2.70 14.60
N ALA A 313 -11.79 3.26 15.69
CA ALA A 313 -12.96 4.13 15.66
C ALA A 313 -12.70 5.41 14.86
N VAL A 314 -11.53 6.04 15.04
CA VAL A 314 -11.13 7.23 14.28
C VAL A 314 -11.00 6.91 12.79
N CYS A 315 -10.35 5.80 12.45
CA CYS A 315 -10.25 5.36 11.06
C CYS A 315 -11.63 5.13 10.44
N GLY A 316 -12.50 4.38 11.11
CA GLY A 316 -13.85 4.10 10.63
C GLY A 316 -14.72 5.35 10.51
N LEU A 317 -14.69 6.25 11.50
CA LEU A 317 -15.46 7.50 11.47
C LEU A 317 -14.99 8.41 10.33
N PHE A 318 -13.68 8.59 10.17
CA PHE A 318 -13.15 9.46 9.12
C PHE A 318 -13.31 8.84 7.74
N ALA A 319 -13.26 7.52 7.63
CA ALA A 319 -13.60 6.80 6.39
C ALA A 319 -15.08 6.96 6.05
N LEU A 320 -16.01 6.94 7.03
CA LEU A 320 -17.43 7.24 6.79
C LEU A 320 -17.64 8.68 6.29
N VAL A 321 -16.91 9.64 6.87
CA VAL A 321 -16.93 11.03 6.38
C VAL A 321 -16.42 11.09 4.93
N GLY A 322 -15.28 10.47 4.63
CA GLY A 322 -14.76 10.41 3.27
C GLY A 322 -15.71 9.69 2.31
N ASN A 323 -16.39 8.63 2.76
CA ASN A 323 -17.40 7.91 2.00
C ASN A 323 -18.58 8.82 1.60
N GLN A 324 -19.05 9.66 2.52
CA GLN A 324 -20.12 10.61 2.20
C GLN A 324 -19.66 11.72 1.27
N PHE A 325 -18.46 12.27 1.47
CA PHE A 325 -17.96 13.37 0.63
C PHE A 325 -17.59 12.90 -0.78
N GLY A 326 -16.84 11.81 -0.89
CA GLY A 326 -16.34 11.27 -2.16
C GLY A 326 -17.38 10.46 -2.95
N TYR A 327 -18.20 9.65 -2.27
CA TYR A 327 -19.13 8.70 -2.92
C TYR A 327 -20.61 9.03 -2.72
N LYS A 328 -20.93 10.10 -1.99
CA LYS A 328 -22.31 10.57 -1.73
C LYS A 328 -23.19 9.52 -1.04
N VAL A 329 -22.59 8.53 -0.38
CA VAL A 329 -23.33 7.56 0.44
C VAL A 329 -23.56 8.16 1.83
N PRO A 330 -24.81 8.32 2.30
CA PRO A 330 -25.09 8.85 3.63
C PRO A 330 -24.41 8.03 4.73
N ILE A 331 -23.86 8.70 5.74
CA ILE A 331 -23.16 8.06 6.86
C ILE A 331 -24.03 6.99 7.52
N LEU A 332 -25.33 7.26 7.74
CA LEU A 332 -26.24 6.32 8.39
C LEU A 332 -26.46 5.04 7.57
N ASP A 333 -26.40 5.13 6.24
CA ASP A 333 -26.55 3.97 5.36
C ASP A 333 -25.30 3.07 5.36
N ALA A 334 -24.12 3.69 5.46
CA ALA A 334 -22.84 2.98 5.51
C ALA A 334 -22.43 2.54 6.92
N LEU A 335 -23.06 3.10 7.97
CA LEU A 335 -22.75 2.84 9.37
C LEU A 335 -22.82 1.34 9.74
N PRO A 336 -23.85 0.57 9.34
CA PRO A 336 -23.90 -0.87 9.66
C PRO A 336 -22.69 -1.62 9.09
N GLY A 337 -22.33 -1.35 7.83
CA GLY A 337 -21.15 -1.97 7.20
C GLY A 337 -19.85 -1.60 7.93
N MET A 338 -19.72 -0.35 8.37
CA MET A 338 -18.54 0.10 9.12
C MET A 338 -18.45 -0.57 10.49
N LEU A 339 -19.58 -0.72 11.20
CA LEU A 339 -19.61 -1.42 12.48
C LEU A 339 -19.19 -2.89 12.34
N ILE A 340 -19.61 -3.57 11.26
CA ILE A 340 -19.16 -4.94 10.94
C ILE A 340 -17.63 -4.95 10.74
N ILE A 341 -17.09 -4.04 9.93
CA ILE A 341 -15.63 -3.95 9.68
C ILE A 341 -14.86 -3.76 10.99
N ILE A 342 -15.28 -2.81 11.84
CA ILE A 342 -14.63 -2.54 13.13
C ILE A 342 -14.77 -3.75 14.07
N LEU A 343 -15.93 -4.40 14.09
CA LEU A 343 -16.15 -5.61 14.88
C LEU A 343 -15.18 -6.73 14.48
N LEU A 344 -14.98 -6.97 13.18
CA LEU A 344 -14.02 -7.98 12.71
C LEU A 344 -12.59 -7.66 13.13
N VAL A 345 -12.18 -6.39 13.07
CA VAL A 345 -10.86 -5.94 13.54
C VAL A 345 -10.70 -6.20 15.04
N VAL A 346 -11.73 -5.88 15.84
CA VAL A 346 -11.70 -6.11 17.29
C VAL A 346 -11.65 -7.61 17.60
N ILE A 347 -12.43 -8.44 16.90
CA ILE A 347 -12.41 -9.90 17.06
C ILE A 347 -11.02 -10.45 16.74
N ALA A 348 -10.42 -10.04 15.62
CA ALA A 348 -9.07 -10.46 15.25
C ALA A 348 -8.03 -10.01 16.30
N ASP A 349 -8.10 -8.76 16.77
CA ASP A 349 -7.19 -8.24 17.81
C ASP A 349 -7.32 -9.00 19.14
N LEU A 350 -8.54 -9.40 19.52
CA LEU A 350 -8.78 -10.22 20.71
C LEU A 350 -8.24 -11.65 20.52
N LEU A 351 -8.47 -12.26 19.36
CA LEU A 351 -7.99 -13.61 19.05
C LEU A 351 -6.46 -13.68 19.06
N LEU A 352 -5.78 -12.65 18.55
CA LEU A 352 -4.32 -12.55 18.55
C LEU A 352 -3.72 -12.40 19.96
N ARG A 353 -4.51 -12.01 20.97
CA ARG A 353 -4.04 -12.07 22.37
C ARG A 353 -3.94 -13.49 22.89
N VAL A 354 -4.81 -14.37 22.40
CA VAL A 354 -4.83 -15.79 22.77
C VAL A 354 -3.80 -16.55 21.93
N VAL A 355 -3.65 -16.20 20.65
CA VAL A 355 -2.72 -16.85 19.71
C VAL A 355 -1.72 -15.82 19.13
N PRO A 356 -0.74 -15.35 19.92
CA PRO A 356 0.14 -14.24 19.53
C PRO A 356 1.19 -14.58 18.47
N LYS A 357 1.30 -15.86 18.06
CA LYS A 357 2.30 -16.33 17.09
C LYS A 357 1.88 -16.12 15.63
N LEU A 358 0.61 -15.77 15.38
CA LEU A 358 0.09 -15.57 14.03
C LEU A 358 0.17 -14.09 13.63
N PRO A 359 0.55 -13.76 12.38
CA PRO A 359 0.57 -12.38 11.91
C PRO A 359 -0.85 -11.80 11.87
N ALA A 360 -1.04 -10.58 12.39
CA ALA A 360 -2.37 -10.01 12.56
C ALA A 360 -3.11 -9.83 11.24
N VAL A 361 -2.35 -9.44 10.21
CA VAL A 361 -2.83 -9.31 8.83
C VAL A 361 -3.38 -10.63 8.30
N ALA A 362 -2.71 -11.76 8.56
CA ALA A 362 -3.19 -13.06 8.08
C ALA A 362 -4.52 -13.45 8.74
N VAL A 363 -4.58 -13.35 10.07
CA VAL A 363 -5.78 -13.72 10.83
C VAL A 363 -6.96 -12.85 10.43
N LEU A 364 -6.76 -11.53 10.39
CA LEU A 364 -7.81 -10.59 10.02
C LEU A 364 -8.28 -10.80 8.58
N SER A 365 -7.36 -10.91 7.62
CA SER A 365 -7.70 -11.10 6.21
C SER A 365 -8.43 -12.42 5.98
N LEU A 366 -8.06 -13.51 6.67
CA LEU A 366 -8.77 -14.79 6.56
C LEU A 366 -10.19 -14.69 7.13
N ILE A 367 -10.35 -14.14 8.34
CA ILE A 367 -11.68 -13.96 8.95
C ILE A 367 -12.56 -13.08 8.07
N ALA A 368 -12.05 -11.93 7.62
CA ALA A 368 -12.78 -11.01 6.76
C ALA A 368 -13.18 -11.63 5.42
N MET A 369 -12.29 -12.42 4.80
CA MET A 369 -12.59 -13.15 3.57
C MET A 369 -13.65 -14.22 3.78
N THR A 370 -13.59 -14.98 4.88
CA THR A 370 -14.63 -15.96 5.20
C THR A 370 -15.99 -15.28 5.41
N VAL A 371 -16.03 -14.15 6.13
CA VAL A 371 -17.28 -13.40 6.37
C VAL A 371 -17.82 -12.76 5.08
N GLY A 372 -16.94 -12.35 4.17
CA GLY A 372 -17.31 -11.77 2.88
C GLY A 372 -17.70 -12.80 1.82
N CYS A 373 -17.47 -14.09 2.06
CA CYS A 373 -17.78 -15.16 1.12
C CYS A 373 -19.29 -15.51 1.14
N PRO A 374 -20.01 -15.43 0.01
CA PRO A 374 -21.42 -15.79 -0.06
C PRO A 374 -21.67 -17.22 0.46
N GLY A 375 -22.60 -17.38 1.40
CA GLY A 375 -22.97 -18.68 1.98
C GLY A 375 -22.02 -19.24 3.05
N ALA A 376 -20.88 -18.59 3.34
CA ALA A 376 -19.93 -19.09 4.34
C ALA A 376 -20.36 -18.85 5.79
N VAL A 377 -21.15 -17.80 6.05
CA VAL A 377 -21.68 -17.46 7.38
C VAL A 377 -23.19 -17.19 7.32
N PRO A 378 -23.92 -17.37 8.45
CA PRO A 378 -25.31 -16.95 8.56
C PRO A 378 -25.45 -15.47 8.21
N TYR A 379 -26.52 -15.12 7.46
CA TYR A 379 -26.78 -13.74 7.03
C TYR A 379 -25.70 -13.12 6.13
N SER A 380 -24.88 -13.93 5.44
CA SER A 380 -23.82 -13.46 4.53
C SER A 380 -24.30 -12.41 3.52
N ASP A 381 -25.46 -12.61 2.88
CA ASP A 381 -26.01 -11.64 1.92
C ASP A 381 -26.26 -10.26 2.53
N GLN A 382 -26.79 -10.23 3.75
CA GLN A 382 -27.09 -8.99 4.48
C GLN A 382 -25.80 -8.29 4.92
N ILE A 383 -24.81 -9.06 5.38
CA ILE A 383 -23.48 -8.56 5.75
C ILE A 383 -22.79 -7.95 4.53
N ILE A 384 -22.77 -8.67 3.41
CA ILE A 384 -22.16 -8.22 2.15
C ILE A 384 -22.87 -6.96 1.66
N ALA A 385 -24.20 -6.93 1.66
CA ALA A 385 -24.97 -5.74 1.26
C ALA A 385 -24.67 -4.51 2.13
N ALA A 386 -24.55 -4.69 3.45
CA ALA A 386 -24.19 -3.61 4.37
C ALA A 386 -22.76 -3.11 4.14
N VAL A 387 -21.80 -4.03 3.97
CA VAL A 387 -20.38 -3.72 3.74
C VAL A 387 -20.14 -3.07 2.38
N ASN A 388 -20.95 -3.39 1.36
CA ASN A 388 -20.84 -2.79 0.01
C ASN A 388 -21.18 -1.29 -0.02
N LYS A 389 -21.92 -0.79 0.97
CA LYS A 389 -22.16 0.66 1.15
C LYS A 389 -20.94 1.42 1.67
N VAL A 390 -19.93 0.71 2.17
CA VAL A 390 -18.66 1.28 2.62
C VAL A 390 -17.64 1.15 1.48
N ASN A 391 -17.31 2.25 0.81
CA ASN A 391 -16.27 2.25 -0.21
C ASN A 391 -14.89 2.04 0.42
N PHE A 392 -13.98 1.41 -0.32
CA PHE A 392 -12.65 1.08 0.18
C PHE A 392 -11.68 2.27 0.15
N LEU A 393 -11.80 3.14 -0.87
CA LEU A 393 -10.91 4.29 -1.11
C LEU A 393 -10.89 5.32 0.04
N PRO A 394 -12.01 5.64 0.71
CA PRO A 394 -11.99 6.56 1.86
C PRO A 394 -11.05 6.12 2.99
N PHE A 395 -10.85 4.82 3.20
CA PHE A 395 -9.86 4.34 4.17
C PHE A 395 -8.44 4.73 3.77
N THR A 396 -8.10 4.66 2.48
CA THR A 396 -6.77 4.99 1.98
C THR A 396 -6.47 6.47 2.15
N THR A 397 -7.47 7.35 1.92
CA THR A 397 -7.36 8.78 2.21
C THR A 397 -7.03 9.05 3.69
N VAL A 398 -7.68 8.36 4.63
CA VAL A 398 -7.42 8.50 6.07
C VAL A 398 -6.00 8.04 6.43
N ILE A 399 -5.59 6.87 5.92
CA ILE A 399 -4.27 6.29 6.12
C ILE A 399 -3.18 7.24 5.58
N LEU A 400 -3.37 7.78 4.38
CA LEU A 400 -2.40 8.69 3.76
C LEU A 400 -2.41 10.08 4.37
N ALA A 401 -3.53 10.57 4.90
CA ALA A 401 -3.57 11.76 5.72
C ALA A 401 -2.67 11.59 6.96
N MET A 402 -2.79 10.47 7.67
CA MET A 402 -1.93 10.15 8.82
C MET A 402 -0.46 10.00 8.40
N ALA A 403 -0.19 9.34 7.28
CA ALA A 403 1.17 9.20 6.74
C ALA A 403 1.78 10.58 6.43
N GLY A 404 1.07 11.43 5.69
CA GLY A 404 1.51 12.78 5.35
C GLY A 404 1.75 13.65 6.58
N LEU A 405 0.82 13.64 7.54
CA LEU A 405 0.96 14.40 8.77
C LEU A 405 2.13 13.95 9.65
N SER A 406 2.61 12.71 9.48
CA SER A 406 3.74 12.17 10.24
C SER A 406 5.04 12.07 9.45
N ILE A 407 5.08 12.48 8.18
CA ILE A 407 6.20 12.23 7.27
C ILE A 407 7.47 13.04 7.60
N LEU A 408 7.32 14.21 8.23
CA LEU A 408 8.43 15.16 8.39
C LEU A 408 9.54 14.65 9.29
N LYS A 409 9.19 13.90 10.34
CA LYS A 409 10.18 13.24 11.19
C LYS A 409 11.07 12.25 10.40
N ASP A 410 10.57 11.72 9.29
CA ASP A 410 11.25 10.74 8.43
C ASP A 410 11.87 11.36 7.18
N LEU A 411 11.67 12.67 6.95
CA LEU A 411 12.18 13.39 5.78
C LEU A 411 13.70 13.26 5.58
N PRO A 412 14.56 13.28 6.62
CA PRO A 412 16.00 13.05 6.44
C PRO A 412 16.32 11.69 5.81
N ALA A 413 15.57 10.64 6.17
CA ALA A 413 15.76 9.31 5.61
C ALA A 413 15.26 9.23 4.16
N PHE A 414 14.11 9.84 3.83
CA PHE A 414 13.63 9.94 2.45
C PHE A 414 14.59 10.71 1.54
N ARG A 415 15.26 11.76 2.05
CA ARG A 415 16.28 12.50 1.29
C ARG A 415 17.50 11.64 0.96
N LYS A 416 17.89 10.71 1.84
CA LYS A 416 18.99 9.76 1.58
C LYS A 416 18.65 8.76 0.48
N LEU A 417 17.38 8.37 0.38
CA LEU A 417 16.87 7.54 -0.71
C LEU A 417 16.86 8.29 -2.05
N GLY A 418 16.34 9.52 -2.06
CA GLY A 418 16.44 10.47 -3.16
C GLY A 418 15.96 9.93 -4.50
N TRP A 419 16.73 10.12 -5.57
CA TRP A 419 16.40 9.63 -6.90
C TRP A 419 16.55 8.10 -7.05
N LYS A 420 17.37 7.47 -6.19
CA LYS A 420 17.68 6.04 -6.30
C LYS A 420 16.43 5.19 -6.10
N ILE A 421 15.61 5.55 -5.11
CA ILE A 421 14.38 4.82 -4.82
C ILE A 421 13.34 5.00 -5.92
N VAL A 422 13.33 6.14 -6.61
CA VAL A 422 12.47 6.38 -7.77
C VAL A 422 12.84 5.41 -8.88
N VAL A 423 14.13 5.28 -9.20
CA VAL A 423 14.62 4.34 -10.22
C VAL A 423 14.32 2.89 -9.85
N VAL A 424 14.53 2.52 -8.58
CA VAL A 424 14.18 1.18 -8.07
C VAL A 424 12.69 0.91 -8.23
N SER A 425 11.84 1.88 -7.92
CA SER A 425 10.40 1.75 -8.05
C SER A 425 9.96 1.53 -9.50
N LEU A 426 10.48 2.31 -10.43
CA LEU A 426 10.18 2.13 -11.84
C LEU A 426 10.68 0.76 -12.34
N ALA A 427 11.87 0.33 -11.92
CA ALA A 427 12.42 -0.98 -12.26
C ALA A 427 11.62 -2.14 -11.64
N ALA A 428 11.13 -1.97 -10.41
CA ALA A 428 10.25 -2.91 -9.74
C ALA A 428 8.94 -3.07 -10.53
N ASN A 429 8.28 -1.96 -10.88
CA ASN A 429 7.07 -1.95 -11.72
C ASN A 429 7.33 -2.56 -13.12
N ALA A 430 8.51 -2.32 -13.72
CA ALA A 430 8.89 -2.96 -14.97
C ALA A 430 9.01 -4.47 -14.84
N GLY A 431 9.66 -4.93 -13.76
CA GLY A 431 9.77 -6.34 -13.43
C GLY A 431 8.42 -6.98 -13.22
N THR A 432 7.50 -6.31 -12.52
CA THR A 432 6.12 -6.76 -12.32
C THR A 432 5.42 -7.00 -13.66
N PHE A 433 5.39 -5.98 -14.53
CA PHE A 433 4.76 -6.05 -15.84
C PHE A 433 5.37 -7.16 -16.71
N LEU A 434 6.69 -7.14 -16.89
CA LEU A 434 7.39 -8.08 -17.77
C LEU A 434 7.31 -9.51 -17.24
N GLY A 435 7.49 -9.70 -15.93
CA GLY A 435 7.43 -11.02 -15.31
C GLY A 435 6.06 -11.65 -15.48
N ALA A 436 4.98 -10.90 -15.24
CA ALA A 436 3.63 -11.36 -15.45
C ALA A 436 3.31 -11.63 -16.92
N THR A 437 3.71 -10.74 -17.84
CA THR A 437 3.56 -10.97 -19.29
C THR A 437 4.29 -12.24 -19.74
N MET A 438 5.53 -12.46 -19.31
CA MET A 438 6.29 -13.66 -19.68
C MET A 438 5.60 -14.93 -19.20
N ILE A 439 5.14 -14.97 -17.94
CA ILE A 439 4.42 -16.13 -17.42
C ILE A 439 3.09 -16.31 -18.16
N ALA A 440 2.33 -15.23 -18.39
CA ALA A 440 1.08 -15.29 -19.13
C ALA A 440 1.29 -15.89 -20.53
N GLU A 441 2.34 -15.47 -21.25
CA GLU A 441 2.67 -15.98 -22.59
C GLU A 441 2.89 -17.50 -22.62
N PHE A 442 3.45 -18.09 -21.57
CA PHE A 442 3.64 -19.55 -21.48
C PHE A 442 2.32 -20.32 -21.29
N PHE A 443 1.29 -19.67 -20.73
CA PHE A 443 0.01 -20.31 -20.40
C PHE A 443 -1.14 -19.87 -21.33
N HIS A 444 -0.85 -19.01 -22.31
CA HIS A 444 -1.84 -18.43 -23.23
C HIS A 444 -2.12 -19.31 -24.46
#